data_AF-A0A5S6Q5F1-F1
#
_entry.id   AF-A0A5S6Q5F1-F1
#
_cell.length_a   1.000
_cell.length_b   1.000
_cell.length_c   1.000
_cell.angle_alpha   90.00
_cell.angle_beta   90.00
_cell.angle_gamma   90.00
#
_symmetry.space_group_name_H-M   'P 1'
#
loop_
_entity.id
_entity.type
_entity.pdbx_description
1 polymer ?
#
loop_
_entity_poly.entity_id
_entity_poly.type
_entity_poly.pdbx_seq_one_letter_code
_entity_poly.pdbx_strand_id
1 'polypeptide(L)'
;MIASKQKAANQAVSEWIRDHFLKRECVKVMPISNDSEKCGCGRYFGNHYYFEEEKDSSAYKESCKWNVAECTAPFSTDAYGTLKFHGVARPWKSLYLRMDYTVDPNDIWQLLVHIWGLEPPKLVITIYGGGNDFDLSPALWQEFKNGLLRVAENTSVWVITSGIRVGVAKHVAAAFGEVMLHRKKANFALVGIAPWGLIRRAEKLIGSNKCLNYYPFSSQRSRFVSLCEGHNCFLLIDDGTLGRPGAEIAVRRKFEAFLTQKTMDNSSRLMPIVCLVLGGGRLAMHAANEFVRAATPVPVVLCKNSGRAADVLAYAVEHKSEAKQNEELFKSQLLARIEETLETDSEEASKWLDNILRCIPYDHLLTIFDGLSVDNADEQLDCKILNALLQGRSSSQVDRLSLLLAWNREDMVREILERGGEWEESALDSVMMQALMHDKVDFVHLLLTNGVPMDAFLTPERLEELYNTDKGPPNTLNALMQDVMKDGINRKSYSLPEIGQLIEKLMGGGYRSTYRRKGISIPLQAMHERLPKEISGYVLLRRSWQAEIPASPGDRHLHGPAGRLLL
;
A
#
# COMPACT_ATOMS: atom_id res chain seq x y z
N MET A 1 -36.51 -10.97 -11.17
CA MET A 1 -36.14 -10.16 -9.98
C MET A 1 -34.63 -10.06 -9.76
N ILE A 2 -33.87 -11.17 -9.80
CA ILE A 2 -32.39 -11.16 -9.62
C ILE A 2 -31.68 -10.39 -10.76
N ALA A 3 -32.07 -10.63 -12.02
CA ALA A 3 -31.50 -9.93 -13.17
C ALA A 3 -31.76 -8.41 -13.18
N SER A 4 -32.89 -7.94 -12.65
CA SER A 4 -33.17 -6.50 -12.57
C SER A 4 -32.40 -5.83 -11.43
N LYS A 5 -32.20 -6.50 -10.29
CA LYS A 5 -31.33 -6.04 -9.20
C LYS A 5 -29.87 -5.95 -9.66
N GLN A 6 -29.37 -6.95 -10.40
CA GLN A 6 -28.01 -6.92 -10.95
C GLN A 6 -27.82 -5.79 -11.96
N LYS A 7 -28.82 -5.54 -12.81
CA LYS A 7 -28.80 -4.45 -13.79
C LYS A 7 -28.80 -3.08 -13.12
N ALA A 8 -29.60 -2.88 -12.07
CA ALA A 8 -29.64 -1.64 -11.30
C ALA A 8 -28.31 -1.40 -10.55
N ALA A 9 -27.71 -2.43 -9.95
CA ALA A 9 -26.41 -2.32 -9.30
C ALA A 9 -25.29 -1.96 -10.30
N ASN A 10 -25.26 -2.59 -11.48
CA ASN A 10 -24.29 -2.27 -12.53
C ASN A 10 -24.46 -0.84 -13.07
N GLN A 11 -25.69 -0.34 -13.08
CA GLN A 11 -25.98 1.04 -13.49
C GLN A 11 -25.49 2.05 -12.44
N ALA A 12 -25.76 1.81 -11.15
CA ALA A 12 -25.27 2.65 -10.06
C ALA A 12 -23.73 2.71 -10.03
N VAL A 13 -23.05 1.59 -10.24
CA VAL A 13 -21.58 1.55 -10.37
C VAL A 13 -21.09 2.38 -11.57
N SER A 14 -21.79 2.30 -12.70
CA SER A 14 -21.44 3.06 -13.91
C SER A 14 -21.68 4.56 -13.76
N GLU A 15 -22.69 4.96 -12.99
CA GLU A 15 -22.95 6.35 -12.62
C GLU A 15 -21.84 6.86 -11.70
N TRP A 16 -21.54 6.14 -10.61
CA TRP A 16 -20.47 6.50 -9.68
C TRP A 16 -19.12 6.68 -10.38
N ILE A 17 -18.74 5.76 -11.29
CA ILE A 17 -17.50 5.85 -12.06
C ILE A 17 -17.46 7.14 -12.90
N ARG A 18 -18.55 7.50 -13.58
CA ARG A 18 -18.59 8.70 -14.44
C ARG A 18 -18.56 9.99 -13.65
N ASP A 19 -19.12 9.97 -12.44
CA ASP A 19 -19.16 11.14 -11.56
C ASP A 19 -17.79 11.42 -10.90
N HIS A 20 -16.99 10.38 -10.63
CA HIS A 20 -15.72 10.51 -9.91
C HIS A 20 -14.48 10.47 -10.82
N PHE A 21 -14.56 9.80 -11.98
CA PHE A 21 -13.41 9.65 -12.88
C PHE A 21 -13.57 10.42 -14.19
N LEU A 22 -12.57 11.26 -14.45
CA LEU A 22 -12.45 12.04 -15.66
C LEU A 22 -11.44 11.38 -16.61
N LYS A 23 -11.49 11.76 -17.88
CA LYS A 23 -10.47 11.55 -18.92
C LYS A 23 -10.00 12.91 -19.40
N ARG A 24 -8.91 12.97 -20.18
CA ARG A 24 -8.39 14.23 -20.69
C ARG A 24 -8.31 14.23 -22.22
N GLU A 25 -8.71 15.33 -22.84
CA GLU A 25 -8.60 15.52 -24.29
C GLU A 25 -7.94 16.85 -24.63
N CYS A 26 -7.18 16.88 -25.72
CA CYS A 26 -6.57 18.11 -26.21
C CYS A 26 -7.60 18.98 -26.93
N VAL A 27 -7.86 20.16 -26.37
CA VAL A 27 -8.88 21.12 -26.85
C VAL A 27 -8.29 22.33 -27.57
N LYS A 28 -6.99 22.60 -27.39
CA LYS A 28 -6.26 23.62 -28.17
C LYS A 28 -5.26 22.94 -29.09
N VAL A 29 -5.56 22.97 -30.40
CA VAL A 29 -4.69 22.40 -31.42
C VAL A 29 -3.62 23.43 -31.78
N MET A 30 -2.36 23.12 -31.48
CA MET A 30 -1.22 23.98 -31.77
C MET A 30 -0.08 23.17 -32.37
N PRO A 31 0.56 23.64 -33.47
CA PRO A 31 1.64 22.93 -34.13
C PRO A 31 2.87 22.78 -33.24
N ILE A 32 3.65 21.72 -33.49
CA ILE A 32 5.01 21.61 -32.96
C ILE A 32 5.93 22.44 -33.85
N SER A 33 6.92 23.12 -33.28
CA SER A 33 7.88 23.98 -34.01
C SER A 33 8.56 23.31 -35.21
N ASN A 34 8.62 21.97 -35.24
CA ASN A 34 9.35 21.18 -36.23
C ASN A 34 8.42 20.41 -37.19
N ASP A 35 7.10 20.41 -36.97
CA ASP A 35 6.14 19.65 -37.77
C ASP A 35 4.78 20.37 -37.74
N SER A 36 4.42 21.00 -38.86
CA SER A 36 3.22 21.82 -38.99
C SER A 36 1.91 21.02 -39.00
N GLU A 37 1.97 19.69 -39.14
CA GLU A 37 0.78 18.82 -39.20
C GLU A 37 0.52 18.08 -37.87
N LYS A 38 1.45 18.18 -36.91
CA LYS A 38 1.33 17.56 -35.59
C LYS A 38 1.07 18.58 -34.51
N CYS A 39 0.07 18.29 -33.69
CA CYS A 39 -0.18 19.05 -32.48
C CYS A 39 0.85 18.76 -31.41
N GLY A 40 1.12 19.75 -30.55
CA GLY A 40 1.92 19.60 -29.33
C GLY A 40 1.47 18.49 -28.39
N CYS A 41 0.24 17.96 -28.51
CA CYS A 41 -0.19 16.75 -27.78
C CYS A 41 0.37 15.44 -28.37
N GLY A 42 0.89 15.45 -29.60
CA GLY A 42 1.42 14.28 -30.32
C GLY A 42 0.47 13.65 -31.34
N ARG A 43 -0.77 14.13 -31.46
CA ARG A 43 -1.74 13.73 -32.49
C ARG A 43 -1.58 14.58 -33.76
N TYR A 44 -1.95 14.02 -34.90
CA TYR A 44 -2.14 14.79 -36.14
C TYR A 44 -3.40 15.64 -36.04
N PHE A 45 -3.43 16.80 -36.69
CA PHE A 45 -4.56 17.73 -36.64
C PHE A 45 -5.90 17.06 -37.01
N GLY A 46 -5.95 16.32 -38.12
CA GLY A 46 -7.14 15.58 -38.54
C GLY A 46 -7.61 14.46 -37.58
N ASN A 47 -6.82 14.12 -36.56
CA ASN A 47 -7.18 13.12 -35.55
C ASN A 47 -7.71 13.76 -34.25
N HIS A 48 -7.86 15.09 -34.19
CA HIS A 48 -8.57 15.75 -33.09
C HIS A 48 -10.07 15.74 -33.33
N TYR A 49 -10.84 15.37 -32.31
CA TYR A 49 -12.29 15.28 -32.39
C TYR A 49 -12.97 16.64 -32.66
N TYR A 50 -12.34 17.74 -32.24
CA TYR A 50 -12.88 19.10 -32.33
C TYR A 50 -12.17 19.97 -33.38
N PHE A 51 -11.40 19.38 -34.31
CA PHE A 51 -10.68 20.15 -35.31
C PHE A 51 -11.63 20.68 -36.38
N GLU A 52 -11.78 22.01 -36.46
CA GLU A 52 -12.46 22.71 -37.54
C GLU A 52 -11.41 23.54 -38.32
N GLU A 53 -11.03 23.08 -39.53
CA GLU A 53 -9.95 23.67 -40.36
C GLU A 53 -10.06 25.20 -40.52
N GLU A 54 -11.29 25.72 -40.65
CA GLU A 54 -11.56 27.14 -40.92
C GLU A 54 -11.46 28.06 -39.69
N LYS A 55 -11.62 27.54 -38.46
CA LYS A 55 -11.52 28.36 -37.22
C LYS A 55 -10.14 28.29 -36.58
N ASP A 56 -9.52 27.11 -36.59
CA ASP A 56 -8.22 26.88 -35.95
C ASP A 56 -7.06 27.47 -36.75
N SER A 57 -7.29 27.85 -38.02
CA SER A 57 -6.32 28.60 -38.82
C SER A 57 -6.13 30.06 -38.38
N SER A 58 -7.06 30.61 -37.60
CA SER A 58 -6.89 31.91 -36.95
C SER A 58 -6.07 31.84 -35.65
N ALA A 59 -5.91 30.64 -35.07
CA ALA A 59 -5.21 30.41 -33.79
C ALA A 59 -3.67 30.30 -33.93
N TYR A 60 -3.13 30.35 -35.14
CA TYR A 60 -1.67 30.32 -35.40
C TYR A 60 -0.92 31.60 -34.99
N LYS A 61 -1.56 32.53 -34.26
CA LYS A 61 -1.04 33.89 -34.04
C LYS A 61 -0.48 34.21 -32.65
N GLU A 62 -0.26 33.23 -31.78
CA GLU A 62 0.39 33.48 -30.48
C GLU A 62 1.61 32.61 -30.25
N SER A 63 2.65 33.21 -29.65
CA SER A 63 3.91 32.59 -29.22
C SER A 63 3.74 31.57 -28.08
N CYS A 64 2.58 30.93 -27.97
CA CYS A 64 2.24 30.04 -26.86
C CYS A 64 2.74 28.62 -27.15
N LYS A 65 3.60 28.10 -26.25
CA LYS A 65 4.08 26.72 -26.29
C LYS A 65 3.01 25.80 -25.72
N TRP A 66 2.68 24.73 -26.47
CA TRP A 66 1.73 23.70 -26.00
C TRP A 66 2.14 23.12 -24.65
N ASN A 67 1.19 23.04 -23.73
CA ASN A 67 1.34 22.41 -22.42
C ASN A 67 0.06 21.69 -21.99
N VAL A 68 0.19 20.68 -21.13
CA VAL A 68 -0.96 19.87 -20.70
C VAL A 68 -2.01 20.72 -19.99
N ALA A 69 -1.60 21.61 -19.09
CA ALA A 69 -2.52 22.34 -18.22
C ALA A 69 -3.47 23.27 -18.98
N GLU A 70 -2.99 23.96 -20.01
CA GLU A 70 -3.75 24.99 -20.72
C GLU A 70 -4.37 24.52 -22.04
N CYS A 71 -3.84 23.44 -22.62
CA CYS A 71 -4.23 22.95 -23.95
C CYS A 71 -5.12 21.72 -23.92
N THR A 72 -5.34 21.15 -22.74
CA THR A 72 -6.22 19.99 -22.53
C THR A 72 -7.34 20.33 -21.56
N ALA A 73 -8.46 19.62 -21.67
CA ALA A 73 -9.58 19.74 -20.75
C ALA A 73 -10.04 18.37 -20.26
N PRO A 74 -10.51 18.26 -19.01
CA PRO A 74 -11.07 17.04 -18.48
C PRO A 74 -12.53 16.85 -18.92
N PHE A 75 -12.94 15.60 -19.11
CA PHE A 75 -14.30 15.17 -19.46
C PHE A 75 -14.66 13.90 -18.68
N SER A 76 -15.94 13.54 -18.55
CA SER A 76 -16.32 12.24 -17.96
C SER A 76 -15.61 11.09 -18.67
N THR A 77 -15.11 10.10 -17.92
CA THR A 77 -14.47 8.93 -18.51
C THR A 77 -15.44 8.12 -19.38
N ASP A 78 -14.93 7.58 -20.48
CA ASP A 78 -15.66 6.79 -21.46
C ASP A 78 -15.07 5.40 -21.69
N ALA A 79 -14.02 5.04 -20.95
CA ALA A 79 -13.26 3.80 -21.17
C ALA A 79 -13.05 3.07 -19.83
N TYR A 80 -13.95 2.14 -19.52
CA TYR A 80 -13.86 1.29 -18.34
C TYR A 80 -14.64 -0.02 -18.52
N GLY A 81 -14.19 -1.08 -17.85
CA GLY A 81 -14.85 -2.38 -17.91
C GLY A 81 -13.87 -3.53 -17.71
N THR A 82 -13.97 -4.57 -18.54
CA THR A 82 -13.13 -5.77 -18.42
C THR A 82 -12.41 -6.07 -19.73
N LEU A 83 -11.10 -6.24 -19.67
CA LEU A 83 -10.27 -6.77 -20.76
C LEU A 83 -10.21 -8.29 -20.66
N LYS A 84 -10.50 -8.98 -21.77
CA LYS A 84 -10.26 -10.41 -21.97
C LYS A 84 -9.01 -10.57 -22.83
N PHE A 85 -7.91 -11.00 -22.23
CA PHE A 85 -6.66 -11.26 -22.94
C PHE A 85 -6.78 -12.53 -23.79
N HIS A 86 -6.40 -12.41 -25.05
CA HIS A 86 -6.34 -13.48 -26.06
C HIS A 86 -4.98 -13.52 -26.72
N GLY A 87 -4.62 -14.64 -27.36
CA GLY A 87 -3.28 -14.81 -27.97
C GLY A 87 -2.14 -14.90 -26.95
N VAL A 88 -2.49 -15.10 -25.67
CA VAL A 88 -1.59 -15.41 -24.56
C VAL A 88 -1.73 -16.87 -24.18
N ALA A 89 -0.78 -17.40 -23.42
CA ALA A 89 -0.76 -18.81 -23.03
C ALA A 89 -2.10 -19.28 -22.42
N ARG A 90 -2.80 -18.41 -21.67
CA ARG A 90 -4.10 -18.70 -21.07
C ARG A 90 -5.00 -17.45 -21.06
N PRO A 91 -6.30 -17.57 -21.38
CA PRO A 91 -7.23 -16.45 -21.30
C PRO A 91 -7.24 -15.84 -19.89
N TRP A 92 -7.07 -14.52 -19.82
CA TRP A 92 -7.02 -13.77 -18.57
C TRP A 92 -8.04 -12.64 -18.61
N LYS A 93 -8.66 -12.31 -17.47
CA LYS A 93 -9.58 -11.18 -17.35
C LYS A 93 -9.01 -10.15 -16.40
N SER A 94 -9.00 -8.90 -16.83
CA SER A 94 -8.56 -7.77 -16.01
C SER A 94 -9.59 -6.66 -16.04
N LEU A 95 -9.81 -6.02 -14.90
CA LEU A 95 -10.57 -4.77 -14.84
C LEU A 95 -9.71 -3.63 -15.39
N TYR A 96 -10.32 -2.62 -15.99
CA TYR A 96 -9.59 -1.43 -16.42
C TYR A 96 -10.45 -0.18 -16.32
N LEU A 97 -9.81 0.96 -16.10
CA LEU A 97 -10.43 2.28 -16.13
C LEU A 97 -9.43 3.33 -16.62
N ARG A 98 -9.86 4.16 -17.56
CA ARG A 98 -9.16 5.37 -18.00
C ARG A 98 -9.47 6.51 -17.04
N MET A 99 -8.44 7.15 -16.51
CA MET A 99 -8.56 8.24 -15.53
C MET A 99 -7.59 9.38 -15.82
N ASP A 100 -8.00 10.59 -15.47
CA ASP A 100 -7.20 11.81 -15.55
C ASP A 100 -5.97 11.76 -14.64
N TYR A 101 -4.87 12.37 -15.07
CA TYR A 101 -3.65 12.44 -14.26
C TYR A 101 -3.78 13.28 -12.97
N THR A 102 -4.88 14.03 -12.80
CA THR A 102 -5.20 14.78 -11.57
C THR A 102 -6.14 14.03 -10.63
N VAL A 103 -6.41 12.74 -10.87
CA VAL A 103 -7.27 11.90 -10.01
C VAL A 103 -6.86 11.94 -8.53
N ASP A 104 -7.85 11.93 -7.63
CA ASP A 104 -7.64 11.82 -6.19
C ASP A 104 -7.23 10.37 -5.82
N PRO A 105 -6.11 10.16 -5.11
CA PRO A 105 -5.74 8.85 -4.56
C PRO A 105 -6.84 8.15 -3.75
N ASN A 106 -7.70 8.90 -3.04
CA ASN A 106 -8.81 8.31 -2.31
C ASN A 106 -9.86 7.70 -3.26
N ASP A 107 -10.14 8.32 -4.41
CA ASP A 107 -11.06 7.76 -5.39
C ASP A 107 -10.49 6.46 -5.98
N ILE A 108 -9.18 6.39 -6.22
CA ILE A 108 -8.49 5.15 -6.62
C ILE A 108 -8.71 4.06 -5.56
N TRP A 109 -8.57 4.38 -4.27
CA TRP A 109 -8.84 3.44 -3.19
C TRP A 109 -10.30 2.96 -3.17
N GLN A 110 -11.26 3.89 -3.29
CA GLN A 110 -12.69 3.55 -3.35
C GLN A 110 -13.00 2.62 -4.52
N LEU A 111 -12.41 2.90 -5.70
CA LEU A 111 -12.54 2.07 -6.88
C LEU A 111 -11.99 0.66 -6.64
N LEU A 112 -10.75 0.53 -6.16
CA LEU A 112 -10.09 -0.76 -5.99
C LEU A 112 -10.81 -1.63 -4.94
N VAL A 113 -11.13 -1.07 -3.78
CA VAL A 113 -11.69 -1.84 -2.65
C VAL A 113 -13.21 -2.01 -2.77
N HIS A 114 -13.96 -0.92 -2.94
CA HIS A 114 -15.42 -0.96 -2.80
C HIS A 114 -16.15 -1.26 -4.11
N ILE A 115 -15.61 -0.78 -5.25
CA ILE A 115 -16.25 -0.98 -6.55
C ILE A 115 -15.77 -2.27 -7.23
N TRP A 116 -14.46 -2.50 -7.25
CA TRP A 116 -13.86 -3.71 -7.84
C TRP A 116 -13.78 -4.88 -6.84
N GLY A 117 -14.01 -4.63 -5.56
CA GLY A 117 -14.06 -5.69 -4.55
C GLY A 117 -12.70 -6.34 -4.28
N LEU A 118 -11.59 -5.62 -4.50
CA LEU A 118 -10.29 -6.12 -4.10
C LEU A 118 -10.21 -6.13 -2.57
N GLU A 119 -9.74 -7.26 -2.02
CA GLU A 119 -9.48 -7.37 -0.59
C GLU A 119 -8.44 -6.31 -0.19
N PRO A 120 -8.69 -5.47 0.84
CA PRO A 120 -7.70 -4.54 1.36
C PRO A 120 -6.39 -5.27 1.67
N PRO A 121 -5.24 -4.72 1.25
CA PRO A 121 -3.97 -5.39 1.45
C PRO A 121 -3.50 -5.22 2.89
N LYS A 122 -2.88 -6.27 3.42
CA LYS A 122 -2.09 -6.21 4.64
C LYS A 122 -0.63 -5.82 4.39
N LEU A 123 -0.23 -5.81 3.12
CA LEU A 123 1.10 -5.40 2.66
C LEU A 123 1.01 -4.93 1.21
N VAL A 124 1.66 -3.81 0.91
CA VAL A 124 1.83 -3.31 -0.46
C VAL A 124 3.29 -3.49 -0.89
N ILE A 125 3.51 -4.20 -1.99
CA ILE A 125 4.82 -4.32 -2.64
C ILE A 125 4.77 -3.48 -3.92
N THR A 126 5.48 -2.36 -3.95
CA THR A 126 5.61 -1.56 -5.18
C THR A 126 6.92 -1.91 -5.88
N ILE A 127 6.82 -2.41 -7.12
CA ILE A 127 7.99 -2.91 -7.85
C ILE A 127 8.36 -1.94 -8.96
N TYR A 128 9.60 -1.44 -8.93
CA TYR A 128 10.18 -0.57 -9.94
C TYR A 128 11.23 -1.35 -10.74
N GLY A 129 11.16 -1.22 -12.06
CA GLY A 129 12.06 -1.89 -12.99
C GLY A 129 12.35 -1.05 -14.23
N GLY A 130 13.09 -1.65 -15.17
CA GLY A 130 13.54 -0.96 -16.39
C GLY A 130 12.45 -0.84 -17.44
N GLY A 131 12.57 0.16 -18.31
CA GLY A 131 11.68 0.35 -19.46
C GLY A 131 11.91 -0.62 -20.63
N ASN A 132 12.92 -1.50 -20.52
CA ASN A 132 13.28 -2.50 -21.52
C ASN A 132 13.18 -3.90 -20.91
N ASP A 133 13.01 -4.90 -21.77
CA ASP A 133 13.10 -6.31 -21.35
C ASP A 133 14.52 -6.64 -20.87
N PHE A 134 14.59 -7.54 -19.90
CA PHE A 134 15.82 -8.12 -19.37
C PHE A 134 15.51 -9.52 -18.84
N ASP A 135 16.50 -10.40 -18.91
CA ASP A 135 16.39 -11.76 -18.43
C ASP A 135 17.06 -11.89 -17.07
N LEU A 136 16.40 -12.61 -16.16
CA LEU A 136 16.99 -13.02 -14.89
C LEU A 136 17.70 -14.35 -15.08
N SER A 137 18.79 -14.56 -14.34
CA SER A 137 19.39 -15.89 -14.28
C SER A 137 18.36 -16.89 -13.69
N PRO A 138 18.40 -18.18 -14.08
CA PRO A 138 17.43 -19.15 -13.60
C PRO A 138 17.35 -19.25 -12.06
N ALA A 139 18.50 -19.15 -11.37
CA ALA A 139 18.58 -19.16 -9.91
C ALA A 139 17.87 -17.94 -9.31
N LEU A 140 18.24 -16.73 -9.75
CA LEU A 140 17.64 -15.48 -9.26
C LEU A 140 16.14 -15.43 -9.57
N TRP A 141 15.71 -15.93 -10.73
CA TRP A 141 14.30 -16.05 -11.08
C TRP A 141 13.53 -16.94 -10.10
N GLN A 142 14.06 -18.11 -9.74
CA GLN A 142 13.40 -19.00 -8.79
C GLN A 142 13.28 -18.34 -7.41
N GLU A 143 14.35 -17.73 -6.90
CA GLU A 143 14.29 -17.07 -5.59
C GLU A 143 13.34 -15.86 -5.60
N PHE A 144 13.37 -15.06 -6.66
CA PHE A 144 12.44 -13.94 -6.83
C PHE A 144 10.98 -14.41 -6.86
N LYS A 145 10.69 -15.43 -7.68
CA LYS A 145 9.36 -16.01 -7.80
C LYS A 145 8.89 -16.58 -6.46
N ASN A 146 9.69 -17.45 -5.84
CA ASN A 146 9.33 -18.13 -4.61
C ASN A 146 9.12 -17.15 -3.45
N GLY A 147 9.96 -16.13 -3.33
CA GLY A 147 9.79 -15.10 -2.31
C GLY A 147 8.47 -14.35 -2.46
N LEU A 148 8.13 -13.86 -3.66
CA LEU A 148 6.86 -13.18 -3.89
C LEU A 148 5.65 -14.08 -3.60
N LEU A 149 5.73 -15.36 -3.99
CA LEU A 149 4.65 -16.31 -3.75
C LEU A 149 4.48 -16.58 -2.25
N ARG A 150 5.56 -16.83 -1.50
CA ARG A 150 5.49 -17.06 -0.05
C ARG A 150 4.92 -15.87 0.72
N VAL A 151 5.25 -14.64 0.32
CA VAL A 151 4.63 -13.44 0.92
C VAL A 151 3.13 -13.43 0.67
N ALA A 152 2.69 -13.70 -0.56
CA ALA A 152 1.28 -13.73 -0.94
C ALA A 152 0.51 -14.98 -0.45
N GLU A 153 1.19 -16.05 -0.06
CA GLU A 153 0.56 -17.23 0.53
C GLU A 153 0.02 -16.93 1.92
N ASN A 154 0.77 -16.16 2.70
CA ASN A 154 0.53 -15.95 4.12
C ASN A 154 -0.28 -14.69 4.43
N THR A 155 -0.25 -13.68 3.55
CA THR A 155 -0.94 -12.41 3.78
C THR A 155 -1.64 -11.86 2.52
N SER A 156 -2.59 -10.95 2.73
CA SER A 156 -3.25 -10.22 1.63
C SER A 156 -2.28 -9.18 1.08
N VAL A 157 -1.84 -9.31 -0.18
CA VAL A 157 -0.81 -8.45 -0.76
C VAL A 157 -1.30 -7.72 -2.00
N TRP A 158 -1.05 -6.42 -2.08
CA TRP A 158 -1.14 -5.72 -3.37
C TRP A 158 0.26 -5.55 -3.95
N VAL A 159 0.44 -5.95 -5.21
CA VAL A 159 1.67 -5.73 -5.96
C VAL A 159 1.41 -4.70 -7.04
N ILE A 160 2.09 -3.56 -6.96
CA ILE A 160 1.93 -2.45 -7.88
C ILE A 160 3.09 -2.46 -8.88
N THR A 161 2.76 -2.45 -10.17
CA THR A 161 3.74 -2.36 -11.27
C THR A 161 3.30 -1.32 -12.31
N SER A 162 4.09 -1.13 -13.37
CA SER A 162 3.67 -0.30 -14.51
C SER A 162 2.49 -0.89 -15.30
N GLY A 163 2.17 -2.18 -15.13
CA GLY A 163 1.14 -2.89 -15.91
C GLY A 163 1.45 -3.02 -17.40
N ILE A 164 2.58 -2.48 -17.87
CA ILE A 164 3.03 -2.56 -19.25
C ILE A 164 3.76 -3.88 -19.46
N ARG A 165 3.54 -4.54 -20.59
CA ARG A 165 4.13 -5.84 -20.95
C ARG A 165 5.60 -5.70 -21.38
N VAL A 166 6.44 -5.18 -20.50
CA VAL A 166 7.89 -5.03 -20.66
C VAL A 166 8.58 -5.19 -19.31
N GLY A 167 9.77 -5.81 -19.31
CA GLY A 167 10.66 -5.88 -18.15
C GLY A 167 10.00 -6.54 -16.94
N VAL A 168 10.09 -5.88 -15.78
CA VAL A 168 9.70 -6.44 -14.48
C VAL A 168 8.24 -6.89 -14.40
N ALA A 169 7.34 -6.20 -15.09
CA ALA A 169 5.91 -6.54 -15.05
C ALA A 169 5.64 -7.92 -15.66
N LYS A 170 6.44 -8.38 -16.64
CA LYS A 170 6.35 -9.74 -17.19
C LYS A 170 6.77 -10.78 -16.15
N HIS A 171 7.89 -10.54 -15.46
CA HIS A 171 8.40 -11.43 -14.41
C HIS A 171 7.40 -11.57 -13.27
N VAL A 172 6.83 -10.45 -12.81
CA VAL A 172 5.78 -10.45 -11.77
C VAL A 172 4.52 -11.20 -12.25
N ALA A 173 4.03 -10.92 -13.46
CA ALA A 173 2.87 -11.61 -14.01
C ALA A 173 3.11 -13.12 -14.16
N ALA A 174 4.31 -13.53 -14.59
CA ALA A 174 4.68 -14.93 -14.72
C ALA A 174 4.74 -15.63 -13.36
N ALA A 175 5.28 -14.98 -12.33
CA ALA A 175 5.38 -15.55 -10.98
C ALA A 175 4.00 -15.88 -10.41
N PHE A 176 3.08 -14.92 -10.49
CA PHE A 176 1.72 -15.06 -9.94
C PHE A 176 0.75 -15.82 -10.86
N GLY A 177 1.03 -15.88 -12.16
CA GLY A 177 0.20 -16.57 -13.14
C GLY A 177 0.05 -18.07 -12.87
N GLU A 178 1.06 -18.70 -12.25
CA GLU A 178 1.00 -20.12 -11.87
C GLU A 178 0.11 -20.39 -10.66
N VAL A 179 0.12 -19.53 -9.64
CA VAL A 179 -0.67 -19.73 -8.41
C VAL A 179 -2.17 -19.64 -8.68
N MET A 180 -2.57 -18.81 -9.63
CA MET A 180 -3.96 -18.62 -10.04
C MET A 180 -4.55 -19.87 -10.72
N LEU A 181 -3.73 -20.84 -11.10
CA LEU A 181 -4.17 -22.10 -11.70
C LEU A 181 -4.70 -23.09 -10.66
N HIS A 182 -4.20 -22.98 -9.44
CA HIS A 182 -4.41 -23.99 -8.40
C HIS A 182 -5.31 -23.52 -7.26
N ARG A 183 -5.61 -22.22 -7.17
CA ARG A 183 -6.41 -21.64 -6.07
C ARG A 183 -7.71 -20.98 -6.56
N LYS A 184 -8.81 -21.26 -5.84
CA LYS A 184 -10.13 -20.64 -6.09
C LYS A 184 -10.23 -19.18 -5.65
N LYS A 185 -9.38 -18.74 -4.71
CA LYS A 185 -9.30 -17.36 -4.22
C LYS A 185 -7.84 -16.93 -4.13
N ALA A 186 -7.53 -15.78 -4.72
CA ALA A 186 -6.23 -15.14 -4.65
C ALA A 186 -6.14 -14.30 -3.37
N ASN A 187 -5.07 -14.48 -2.58
CA ASN A 187 -4.74 -13.59 -1.47
C ASN A 187 -3.89 -12.39 -1.96
N PHE A 188 -3.97 -12.05 -3.24
CA PHE A 188 -3.21 -10.93 -3.80
C PHE A 188 -3.99 -10.21 -4.89
N ALA A 189 -3.57 -8.96 -5.14
CA ALA A 189 -3.98 -8.20 -6.32
C ALA A 189 -2.76 -7.58 -7.02
N LEU A 190 -2.62 -7.87 -8.31
CA LEU A 190 -1.67 -7.23 -9.21
C LEU A 190 -2.32 -6.00 -9.85
N VAL A 191 -1.83 -4.82 -9.49
CA VAL A 191 -2.34 -3.52 -9.97
C VAL A 191 -1.34 -2.92 -10.94
N GLY A 192 -1.76 -2.72 -12.20
CA GLY A 192 -0.96 -2.07 -13.21
C GLY A 192 -1.32 -0.59 -13.38
N ILE A 193 -0.37 0.33 -13.19
CA ILE A 193 -0.59 1.77 -13.43
C ILE A 193 0.15 2.16 -14.71
N ALA A 194 -0.59 2.33 -15.80
CA ALA A 194 -0.05 2.49 -17.15
C ALA A 194 -0.50 3.81 -17.79
N PRO A 195 0.31 4.43 -18.66
CA PRO A 195 -0.07 5.64 -19.39
C PRO A 195 -0.96 5.31 -20.59
N TRP A 196 -2.16 5.89 -20.61
CA TRP A 196 -3.14 5.75 -21.70
C TRP A 196 -2.55 6.10 -23.06
N GLY A 197 -1.81 7.21 -23.14
CA GLY A 197 -1.22 7.72 -24.38
C GLY A 197 -0.16 6.81 -25.02
N LEU A 198 0.35 5.81 -24.30
CA LEU A 198 1.31 4.83 -24.82
C LEU A 198 0.67 3.46 -25.12
N ILE A 199 -0.58 3.22 -24.71
CA ILE A 199 -1.24 1.96 -25.02
C ILE A 199 -1.55 1.88 -26.52
N ARG A 200 -1.04 0.84 -27.17
CA ARG A 200 -1.29 0.62 -28.59
C ARG A 200 -2.78 0.39 -28.84
N ARG A 201 -3.34 1.14 -29.80
CA ARG A 201 -4.76 1.08 -30.18
C ARG A 201 -5.71 1.35 -29.02
N ALA A 202 -5.38 2.31 -28.15
CA ALA A 202 -6.19 2.69 -27.00
C ALA A 202 -7.62 3.08 -27.38
N GLU A 203 -7.86 3.56 -28.60
CA GLU A 203 -9.19 3.85 -29.14
C GLU A 203 -10.12 2.63 -29.14
N LYS A 204 -9.57 1.41 -29.20
CA LYS A 204 -10.35 0.16 -29.12
C LYS A 204 -10.80 -0.18 -27.70
N LEU A 205 -10.24 0.49 -26.70
CA LEU A 205 -10.59 0.31 -25.28
C LEU A 205 -11.72 1.25 -24.84
N ILE A 206 -12.21 2.11 -25.73
CA ILE A 206 -13.31 3.03 -25.44
C ILE A 206 -14.62 2.24 -25.36
N GLY A 207 -15.34 2.45 -24.27
CA GLY A 207 -16.58 1.76 -23.94
C GLY A 207 -16.91 1.84 -22.45
N SER A 208 -18.17 2.15 -22.16
CA SER A 208 -18.70 2.20 -20.79
C SER A 208 -19.14 0.83 -20.33
N ASN A 209 -18.47 0.29 -19.30
CA ASN A 209 -18.73 -1.02 -18.71
C ASN A 209 -18.75 -2.17 -19.74
N LYS A 210 -17.84 -2.13 -20.72
CA LYS A 210 -17.76 -3.14 -21.77
C LYS A 210 -16.76 -4.24 -21.43
N CYS A 211 -17.04 -5.45 -21.91
CA CYS A 211 -16.09 -6.54 -21.90
C CYS A 211 -15.42 -6.66 -23.27
N LEU A 212 -14.15 -6.26 -23.37
CA LEU A 212 -13.42 -6.12 -24.63
C LEU A 212 -12.37 -7.21 -24.78
N ASN A 213 -12.19 -7.70 -26.01
CA ASN A 213 -11.08 -8.61 -26.33
C ASN A 213 -9.79 -7.81 -26.52
N TYR A 214 -8.76 -8.18 -25.78
CA TYR A 214 -7.45 -7.55 -25.83
C TYR A 214 -6.41 -8.56 -26.34
N TYR A 215 -5.63 -8.15 -27.34
CA TYR A 215 -4.59 -8.97 -27.95
C TYR A 215 -3.25 -8.27 -27.72
N PRO A 216 -2.46 -8.71 -26.72
CA PRO A 216 -1.16 -8.13 -26.48
C PRO A 216 -0.27 -8.42 -27.69
N PHE A 217 0.51 -7.42 -28.06
CA PHE A 217 1.46 -7.50 -29.15
C PHE A 217 2.88 -7.29 -28.63
N SER A 218 3.83 -7.98 -29.27
CA SER A 218 5.26 -7.81 -29.00
C SER A 218 5.91 -7.07 -30.17
N SER A 219 6.37 -5.84 -29.95
CA SER A 219 7.30 -5.18 -30.86
C SER A 219 8.30 -4.34 -30.10
N GLN A 220 9.57 -4.63 -30.35
CA GLN A 220 10.70 -3.89 -29.83
C GLN A 220 10.97 -2.59 -30.61
N ARG A 221 10.26 -2.35 -31.71
CA ARG A 221 10.45 -1.16 -32.58
C ARG A 221 9.36 -0.11 -32.44
N SER A 222 8.28 -0.40 -31.72
CA SER A 222 7.18 0.55 -31.54
C SER A 222 7.37 1.34 -30.25
N ARG A 223 7.16 2.66 -30.32
CA ARG A 223 7.03 3.50 -29.11
C ARG A 223 5.79 3.17 -28.27
N PHE A 224 4.81 2.48 -28.86
CA PHE A 224 3.58 2.09 -28.18
C PHE A 224 3.73 0.71 -27.56
N VAL A 225 3.10 0.54 -26.40
CA VAL A 225 3.24 -0.65 -25.58
C VAL A 225 1.91 -1.41 -25.44
N SER A 226 2.01 -2.66 -25.00
CA SER A 226 0.86 -3.49 -24.66
C SER A 226 0.71 -3.62 -23.15
N LEU A 227 -0.51 -3.82 -22.66
CA LEU A 227 -0.77 -4.18 -21.27
C LEU A 227 -0.32 -5.62 -21.00
N CYS A 228 0.16 -5.88 -19.78
CA CYS A 228 0.70 -7.17 -19.37
C CYS A 228 -0.40 -8.09 -18.82
N GLU A 229 -0.61 -9.22 -19.47
CA GLU A 229 -1.47 -10.29 -18.96
C GLU A 229 -1.10 -10.69 -17.52
N GLY A 230 -2.03 -11.28 -16.77
CA GLY A 230 -1.82 -11.68 -15.37
C GLY A 230 -2.18 -10.61 -14.34
N HIS A 231 -2.25 -9.33 -14.71
CA HIS A 231 -2.69 -8.28 -13.79
C HIS A 231 -4.19 -8.36 -13.50
N ASN A 232 -4.62 -8.15 -12.25
CA ASN A 232 -6.03 -8.15 -11.88
C ASN A 232 -6.74 -6.91 -12.42
N CYS A 233 -6.05 -5.77 -12.41
CA CYS A 233 -6.63 -4.53 -12.90
C CYS A 233 -5.59 -3.53 -13.45
N PHE A 234 -6.08 -2.59 -14.25
CA PHE A 234 -5.29 -1.50 -14.83
C PHE A 234 -5.91 -0.13 -14.56
N LEU A 235 -5.08 0.77 -14.04
CA LEU A 235 -5.36 2.20 -13.96
C LEU A 235 -4.66 2.87 -15.15
N LEU A 236 -5.43 3.32 -16.13
CA LEU A 236 -4.90 3.89 -17.37
C LEU A 236 -4.89 5.41 -17.26
N ILE A 237 -3.73 5.98 -17.01
CA ILE A 237 -3.56 7.40 -16.68
C ILE A 237 -3.46 8.25 -17.95
N ASP A 238 -4.28 9.28 -18.02
CA ASP A 238 -4.47 10.11 -19.20
C ASP A 238 -4.17 11.58 -18.90
N ASP A 239 -3.19 12.13 -19.61
CA ASP A 239 -2.84 13.55 -19.61
C ASP A 239 -3.22 14.25 -20.92
N GLY A 240 -3.96 13.56 -21.81
CA GLY A 240 -4.35 14.06 -23.12
C GLY A 240 -3.25 13.98 -24.18
N THR A 241 -2.04 13.51 -23.84
CA THR A 241 -0.96 13.34 -24.80
C THR A 241 -1.01 11.97 -25.51
N LEU A 242 -0.41 11.89 -26.69
CA LEU A 242 -0.20 10.65 -27.43
C LEU A 242 1.29 10.36 -27.54
N GLY A 243 1.71 9.21 -27.01
CA GLY A 243 3.07 8.71 -27.11
C GLY A 243 4.06 9.32 -26.11
N ARG A 244 3.60 9.92 -25.01
CA ARG A 244 4.47 10.42 -23.93
C ARG A 244 4.23 9.65 -22.63
N PRO A 245 5.30 9.22 -21.92
CA PRO A 245 5.20 8.72 -20.55
C PRO A 245 5.23 9.88 -19.54
N GLY A 246 4.97 9.56 -18.27
CA GLY A 246 5.23 10.45 -17.13
C GLY A 246 4.01 10.71 -16.26
N ALA A 247 2.82 10.82 -16.86
CA ALA A 247 1.57 11.06 -16.14
C ALA A 247 1.28 9.94 -15.12
N GLU A 248 1.51 8.70 -15.52
CA GLU A 248 1.36 7.50 -14.69
C GLU A 248 2.33 7.49 -13.51
N ILE A 249 3.53 8.03 -13.68
CA ILE A 249 4.55 8.08 -12.62
C ILE A 249 4.09 9.05 -11.54
N ALA A 250 3.56 10.22 -11.93
CA ALA A 250 3.05 11.21 -10.98
C ALA A 250 1.86 10.67 -10.18
N VAL A 251 0.89 10.03 -10.84
CA VAL A 251 -0.27 9.42 -10.16
C VAL A 251 0.16 8.26 -9.27
N ARG A 252 1.04 7.37 -9.75
CA ARG A 252 1.57 6.25 -8.96
C ARG A 252 2.23 6.73 -7.67
N ARG A 253 3.09 7.75 -7.73
CA ARG A 253 3.74 8.33 -6.54
C ARG A 253 2.74 8.92 -5.55
N LYS A 254 1.74 9.67 -6.04
CA LYS A 254 0.68 10.22 -5.18
C LYS A 254 -0.13 9.11 -4.50
N PHE A 255 -0.44 8.05 -5.24
CA PHE A 255 -1.17 6.91 -4.69
C PHE A 255 -0.33 6.12 -3.68
N GLU A 256 0.94 5.87 -3.96
CA GLU A 256 1.87 5.24 -3.01
C GLU A 256 2.02 6.06 -1.72
N ALA A 257 2.15 7.39 -1.82
CA ALA A 257 2.17 8.29 -0.67
C ALA A 257 0.85 8.32 0.12
N PHE A 258 -0.29 8.19 -0.56
CA PHE A 258 -1.58 8.02 0.10
C PHE A 258 -1.65 6.69 0.87
N LEU A 259 -1.17 5.60 0.27
CA LEU A 259 -1.15 4.29 0.91
C LEU A 259 -0.29 4.27 2.17
N THR A 260 0.82 5.01 2.22
CA THR A 260 1.69 5.05 3.43
C THR A 260 0.99 5.65 4.64
N GLN A 261 -0.01 6.51 4.41
CA GLN A 261 -0.81 7.19 5.45
C GLN A 261 -2.15 6.49 5.71
N LYS A 262 -2.50 5.49 4.90
CA LYS A 262 -3.76 4.76 5.03
C LYS A 262 -3.65 3.74 6.16
N THR A 263 -4.69 3.65 6.98
CA THR A 263 -4.77 2.65 8.05
C THR A 263 -5.20 1.29 7.55
N MET A 264 -4.68 0.26 8.20
CA MET A 264 -4.99 -1.16 8.00
C MET A 264 -6.30 -1.48 8.71
N ASP A 265 -7.36 -1.81 7.97
CA ASP A 265 -8.68 -2.14 8.54
C ASP A 265 -9.15 -1.12 9.61
N ASN A 266 -9.99 -1.53 10.56
CA ASN A 266 -10.33 -0.76 11.77
C ASN A 266 -9.17 -0.68 12.79
N SER A 267 -7.94 -1.01 12.40
CA SER A 267 -6.78 -0.82 13.27
C SER A 267 -6.25 0.61 13.14
N SER A 268 -5.65 1.14 14.20
CA SER A 268 -4.94 2.42 14.19
C SER A 268 -3.58 2.37 13.46
N ARG A 269 -3.25 1.25 12.79
CA ARG A 269 -1.92 1.01 12.22
C ARG A 269 -1.84 1.43 10.77
N LEU A 270 -0.73 2.07 10.40
CA LEU A 270 -0.46 2.44 9.01
C LEU A 270 -0.11 1.22 8.16
N MET A 271 -0.55 1.24 6.91
CA MET A 271 -0.29 0.19 5.94
C MET A 271 1.21 0.05 5.65
N PRO A 272 1.77 -1.18 5.72
CA PRO A 272 3.16 -1.41 5.39
C PRO A 272 3.32 -1.43 3.87
N ILE A 273 4.26 -0.61 3.39
CA ILE A 273 4.65 -0.57 1.98
C ILE A 273 6.15 -0.82 1.89
N VAL A 274 6.55 -1.58 0.89
CA VAL A 274 7.96 -1.84 0.55
C VAL A 274 8.17 -1.58 -0.93
N CYS A 275 9.29 -0.94 -1.26
CA CYS A 275 9.73 -0.77 -2.64
C CYS A 275 10.71 -1.91 -3.00
N LEU A 276 10.49 -2.57 -4.13
CA LEU A 276 11.41 -3.57 -4.67
C LEU A 276 12.00 -3.03 -5.98
N VAL A 277 13.32 -3.01 -6.09
CA VAL A 277 14.03 -2.58 -7.31
C VAL A 277 14.62 -3.82 -7.98
N LEU A 278 14.09 -4.16 -9.16
CA LEU A 278 14.52 -5.30 -9.96
C LEU A 278 14.93 -4.84 -11.36
N GLY A 279 16.20 -5.04 -11.70
CA GLY A 279 16.82 -4.41 -12.86
C GLY A 279 16.79 -2.90 -12.68
N GLY A 280 16.01 -2.22 -13.52
CA GLY A 280 15.72 -0.80 -13.33
C GLY A 280 16.47 0.13 -14.25
N GLY A 281 16.13 1.40 -14.15
CA GLY A 281 16.81 2.50 -14.82
C GLY A 281 16.61 3.79 -14.02
N ARG A 282 16.63 4.94 -14.68
CA ARG A 282 16.51 6.27 -14.07
C ARG A 282 15.30 6.40 -13.12
N LEU A 283 14.14 5.87 -13.54
CA LEU A 283 12.93 5.91 -12.71
C LEU A 283 13.09 5.12 -11.41
N ALA A 284 13.75 3.95 -11.45
CA ALA A 284 13.93 3.10 -10.28
C ALA A 284 14.91 3.74 -9.28
N MET A 285 16.01 4.35 -9.77
CA MET A 285 16.94 5.12 -8.93
C MET A 285 16.25 6.30 -8.25
N HIS A 286 15.50 7.09 -9.03
CA HIS A 286 14.75 8.20 -8.47
C HIS A 286 13.69 7.72 -7.46
N ALA A 287 12.97 6.64 -7.75
CA ALA A 287 11.96 6.11 -6.82
C ALA A 287 12.61 5.67 -5.50
N ALA A 288 13.73 4.93 -5.55
CA ALA A 288 14.45 4.51 -4.35
C ALA A 288 14.85 5.71 -3.48
N ASN A 289 15.41 6.77 -4.09
CA ASN A 289 15.82 7.97 -3.37
C ASN A 289 14.63 8.72 -2.72
N GLU A 290 13.52 8.84 -3.43
CA GLU A 290 12.32 9.50 -2.89
C GLU A 290 11.71 8.70 -1.74
N PHE A 291 11.68 7.37 -1.84
CA PHE A 291 11.11 6.51 -0.81
C PHE A 291 11.87 6.58 0.51
N VAL A 292 13.20 6.51 0.47
CA VAL A 292 14.00 6.54 1.71
C VAL A 292 14.03 7.93 2.35
N ARG A 293 13.76 9.00 1.59
CA ARG A 293 13.77 10.39 2.06
C ARG A 293 12.39 11.00 2.27
N ALA A 294 11.31 10.26 2.00
CA ALA A 294 9.95 10.73 2.21
C ALA A 294 9.70 11.02 3.70
N ALA A 295 8.74 11.90 3.99
CA ALA A 295 8.34 12.22 5.37
C ALA A 295 7.86 10.97 6.14
N THR A 296 7.21 10.04 5.44
CA THR A 296 6.99 8.66 5.89
C THR A 296 7.88 7.74 5.04
N PRO A 297 9.08 7.36 5.53
CA PRO A 297 10.01 6.59 4.73
C PRO A 297 9.46 5.21 4.36
N VAL A 298 9.85 4.74 3.19
CA VAL A 298 9.50 3.41 2.67
C VAL A 298 10.79 2.62 2.48
N PRO A 299 10.93 1.44 3.10
CA PRO A 299 12.11 0.61 2.91
C PRO A 299 12.19 0.12 1.46
N VAL A 300 13.42 0.05 0.95
CA VAL A 300 13.74 -0.37 -0.41
C VAL A 300 14.59 -1.63 -0.37
N VAL A 301 14.11 -2.68 -1.03
CA VAL A 301 14.84 -3.92 -1.26
C VAL A 301 15.46 -3.88 -2.65
N LEU A 302 16.79 -3.98 -2.72
CA LEU A 302 17.58 -3.97 -3.94
C LEU A 302 17.90 -5.41 -4.36
N CYS A 303 17.36 -5.86 -5.49
CA CYS A 303 17.64 -7.19 -6.01
C CYS A 303 18.98 -7.18 -6.76
N LYS A 304 20.06 -7.53 -6.05
CA LYS A 304 21.40 -7.63 -6.63
C LYS A 304 21.45 -8.76 -7.67
N ASN A 305 22.34 -8.61 -8.64
CA ASN A 305 22.53 -9.49 -9.80
C ASN A 305 21.32 -9.52 -10.75
N SER A 306 20.38 -8.57 -10.62
CA SER A 306 19.29 -8.37 -11.57
C SER A 306 19.65 -7.38 -12.69
N GLY A 307 20.83 -6.76 -12.60
CA GLY A 307 21.35 -5.82 -13.58
C GLY A 307 20.97 -4.36 -13.30
N ARG A 308 21.61 -3.47 -14.05
CA ARG A 308 21.25 -2.06 -14.20
C ARG A 308 21.17 -1.29 -12.86
N ALA A 309 20.08 -0.55 -12.62
CA ALA A 309 19.96 0.34 -11.48
C ALA A 309 20.03 -0.38 -10.12
N ALA A 310 19.47 -1.58 -10.02
CA ALA A 310 19.53 -2.39 -8.81
C ALA A 310 20.97 -2.67 -8.39
N ASP A 311 21.82 -3.06 -9.34
CA ASP A 311 23.23 -3.40 -9.07
C ASP A 311 24.07 -2.17 -8.76
N VAL A 312 23.82 -1.04 -9.43
CA VAL A 312 24.49 0.23 -9.11
C VAL A 312 24.16 0.69 -7.69
N LEU A 313 22.89 0.62 -7.29
CA LEU A 313 22.45 0.96 -5.94
C LEU A 313 23.00 -0.02 -4.90
N ALA A 314 22.96 -1.33 -5.19
CA ALA A 314 23.50 -2.36 -4.30
C ALA A 314 25.01 -2.16 -4.08
N TYR A 315 25.76 -1.92 -5.15
CA TYR A 315 27.19 -1.63 -5.08
C TYR A 315 27.48 -0.42 -4.18
N ALA A 316 26.73 0.68 -4.36
CA ALA A 316 26.89 1.88 -3.53
C ALA A 316 26.63 1.62 -2.03
N VAL A 317 25.67 0.75 -1.70
CA VAL A 317 25.35 0.39 -0.32
C VAL A 317 26.40 -0.55 0.30
N GLU A 318 26.89 -1.54 -0.46
CA GLU A 318 27.92 -2.48 0.00
C GLU A 318 29.25 -1.77 0.26
N HIS A 319 29.65 -0.87 -0.64
CA HIS A 319 30.98 -0.24 -0.63
C HIS A 319 30.97 1.13 0.09
N LYS A 320 29.90 1.45 0.84
CA LYS A 320 29.80 2.71 1.62
C LYS A 320 30.93 2.89 2.65
N SER A 321 31.51 1.80 3.15
CA SER A 321 32.64 1.83 4.07
C SER A 321 33.93 2.26 3.36
N GLU A 322 34.08 1.92 2.08
CA GLU A 322 35.20 2.34 1.24
C GLU A 322 35.12 3.84 0.91
N ALA A 323 33.90 4.38 0.79
CA ALA A 323 33.68 5.82 0.66
C ALA A 323 34.27 6.61 1.84
N LYS A 324 34.34 6.02 3.04
CA LYS A 324 34.99 6.65 4.22
C LYS A 324 36.52 6.59 4.16
N GLN A 325 37.08 5.65 3.41
CA GLN A 325 38.53 5.46 3.28
C GLN A 325 39.11 6.23 2.10
N ASN A 326 38.44 6.19 0.95
CA ASN A 326 38.84 6.90 -0.27
C ASN A 326 37.61 7.33 -1.09
N GLU A 327 37.11 8.53 -0.77
CA GLU A 327 35.90 9.08 -1.38
C GLU A 327 36.04 9.30 -2.90
N GLU A 328 37.22 9.73 -3.38
CA GLU A 328 37.45 9.98 -4.81
C GLU A 328 37.46 8.69 -5.63
N LEU A 329 38.10 7.64 -5.11
CA LEU A 329 38.10 6.33 -5.78
C LEU A 329 36.70 5.74 -5.83
N PHE A 330 35.96 5.79 -4.72
CA PHE A 330 34.58 5.31 -4.66
C PHE A 330 33.67 6.06 -5.64
N LYS A 331 33.74 7.40 -5.65
CA LYS A 331 32.96 8.22 -6.59
C LYS A 331 33.30 7.95 -8.04
N SER A 332 34.58 7.79 -8.38
CA SER A 332 35.00 7.51 -9.77
C SER A 332 34.55 6.13 -10.24
N GLN A 333 34.65 5.10 -9.39
CA GLN A 333 34.16 3.75 -9.70
C GLN A 333 32.64 3.72 -9.86
N LEU A 334 31.91 4.39 -8.96
CA LEU A 334 30.45 4.48 -9.04
C LEU A 334 30.00 5.27 -10.27
N LEU A 335 30.69 6.36 -10.61
CA LEU A 335 30.42 7.15 -11.81
C LEU A 335 30.59 6.32 -13.09
N ALA A 336 31.69 5.58 -13.22
CA ALA A 336 31.93 4.71 -14.37
C ALA A 336 30.81 3.66 -14.55
N ARG A 337 30.35 3.06 -13.43
CA ARG A 337 29.22 2.12 -13.45
C ARG A 337 27.90 2.79 -13.86
N ILE A 338 27.66 4.04 -13.44
CA ILE A 338 26.47 4.80 -13.82
C ILE A 338 26.49 5.11 -15.32
N GLU A 339 27.62 5.59 -15.84
CA GLU A 339 27.82 5.90 -17.26
C GLU A 339 27.55 4.68 -18.15
N GLU A 340 28.11 3.53 -17.77
CA GLU A 340 27.89 2.25 -18.48
C GLU A 340 26.43 1.79 -18.39
N THR A 341 25.81 1.89 -17.21
CA THR A 341 24.48 1.34 -16.95
C THR A 341 23.34 2.17 -17.56
N LEU A 342 23.44 3.49 -17.49
CA LEU A 342 22.36 4.40 -17.90
C LEU A 342 22.53 4.93 -19.33
N GLU A 343 23.65 4.59 -19.99
CA GLU A 343 24.03 5.09 -21.31
C GLU A 343 23.98 6.63 -21.35
N THR A 344 24.61 7.27 -20.36
CA THR A 344 24.59 8.74 -20.16
C THR A 344 25.95 9.37 -20.37
N ASP A 345 25.95 10.67 -20.64
CA ASP A 345 27.17 11.48 -20.57
C ASP A 345 27.63 11.70 -19.12
N SER A 346 28.84 12.19 -18.95
CA SER A 346 29.45 12.37 -17.63
C SER A 346 28.75 13.44 -16.79
N GLU A 347 28.13 14.45 -17.42
CA GLU A 347 27.38 15.49 -16.71
C GLU A 347 26.09 14.92 -16.09
N GLU A 348 25.32 14.15 -16.86
CA GLU A 348 24.12 13.48 -16.34
C GLU A 348 24.50 12.39 -15.32
N ALA A 349 25.54 11.59 -15.59
CA ALA A 349 26.02 10.58 -14.65
C ALA A 349 26.44 11.20 -13.30
N SER A 350 27.05 12.40 -13.32
CA SER A 350 27.39 13.14 -12.10
C SER A 350 26.16 13.56 -11.28
N LYS A 351 25.06 13.94 -11.96
CA LYS A 351 23.78 14.23 -11.29
C LYS A 351 23.18 12.98 -10.64
N TRP A 352 23.27 11.83 -11.31
CA TRP A 352 22.84 10.55 -10.75
C TRP A 352 23.74 10.07 -9.62
N LEU A 353 25.04 10.31 -9.68
CA LEU A 353 25.98 10.05 -8.60
C LEU A 353 25.56 10.80 -7.34
N ASP A 354 25.33 12.11 -7.43
CA ASP A 354 24.84 12.91 -6.30
C ASP A 354 23.48 12.39 -5.78
N ASN A 355 22.59 11.99 -6.69
CA ASN A 355 21.30 11.39 -6.32
C ASN A 355 21.48 10.11 -5.46
N ILE A 356 22.40 9.21 -5.85
CA ILE A 356 22.69 7.96 -5.14
C ILE A 356 23.39 8.22 -3.81
N LEU A 357 24.35 9.14 -3.77
CA LEU A 357 25.07 9.51 -2.55
C LEU A 357 24.12 10.04 -1.47
N ARG A 358 23.01 10.69 -1.84
CA ARG A 358 21.96 11.13 -0.91
C ARG A 358 21.15 9.99 -0.30
N CYS A 359 21.14 8.80 -0.90
CA CYS A 359 20.46 7.61 -0.37
C CYS A 359 21.29 6.89 0.69
N ILE A 360 22.62 6.87 0.55
CA ILE A 360 23.55 6.10 1.39
C ILE A 360 23.39 6.37 2.90
N PRO A 361 23.14 7.62 3.37
CA PRO A 361 22.89 7.89 4.79
C PRO A 361 21.67 7.16 5.38
N TYR A 362 20.74 6.70 4.54
CA TYR A 362 19.53 5.96 4.94
C TYR A 362 19.69 4.45 4.77
N ASP A 363 20.87 3.92 5.10
CA ASP A 363 21.24 2.51 4.93
C ASP A 363 20.30 1.53 5.65
N HIS A 364 19.77 1.88 6.82
CA HIS A 364 18.77 1.11 7.55
C HIS A 364 17.44 0.90 6.78
N LEU A 365 17.21 1.67 5.71
CA LEU A 365 16.07 1.51 4.80
C LEU A 365 16.44 0.79 3.50
N LEU A 366 17.73 0.51 3.26
CA LEU A 366 18.25 -0.09 2.04
C LEU A 366 18.69 -1.53 2.34
N THR A 367 17.82 -2.48 2.00
CA THR A 367 18.11 -3.91 2.18
C THR A 367 18.57 -4.52 0.86
N ILE A 368 19.69 -5.22 0.87
CA ILE A 368 20.18 -5.94 -0.32
C ILE A 368 19.68 -7.38 -0.27
N PHE A 369 19.08 -7.81 -1.37
CA PHE A 369 18.74 -9.20 -1.63
C PHE A 369 19.66 -9.72 -2.74
N ASP A 370 20.59 -10.61 -2.38
CA ASP A 370 21.42 -11.33 -3.33
C ASP A 370 20.85 -12.74 -3.54
N GLY A 371 20.03 -12.89 -4.58
CA GLY A 371 19.39 -14.17 -4.89
C GLY A 371 20.34 -15.26 -5.41
N LEU A 372 21.65 -14.97 -5.54
CA LEU A 372 22.66 -15.96 -5.91
C LEU A 372 23.40 -16.55 -4.69
N SER A 373 23.26 -15.93 -3.52
CA SER A 373 23.92 -16.33 -2.27
C SER A 373 22.88 -16.59 -1.17
N VAL A 374 21.83 -17.35 -1.47
CA VAL A 374 20.80 -17.73 -0.50
C VAL A 374 21.21 -19.05 0.14
N ASP A 375 21.83 -18.98 1.32
CA ASP A 375 22.33 -20.14 2.04
C ASP A 375 21.41 -20.54 3.20
N ASN A 376 20.61 -19.61 3.71
CA ASN A 376 19.67 -19.82 4.83
C ASN A 376 18.29 -19.19 4.55
N ALA A 377 17.34 -19.43 5.48
CA ALA A 377 15.98 -18.91 5.36
C ALA A 377 15.92 -17.36 5.45
N ASP A 378 16.78 -16.74 6.26
CA ASP A 378 16.81 -15.27 6.47
C ASP A 378 17.24 -14.49 5.21
N GLU A 379 17.97 -15.16 4.31
CA GLU A 379 18.44 -14.62 3.04
C GLU A 379 17.41 -14.67 1.92
N GLN A 380 16.33 -15.43 2.10
CA GLN A 380 15.25 -15.54 1.13
C GLN A 380 14.53 -14.21 0.96
N LEU A 381 14.02 -13.97 -0.26
CA LEU A 381 13.41 -12.68 -0.61
C LEU A 381 12.23 -12.31 0.28
N ASP A 382 11.39 -13.27 0.70
CA ASP A 382 10.26 -13.00 1.59
C ASP A 382 10.73 -12.52 2.96
N CYS A 383 11.75 -13.15 3.54
CA CYS A 383 12.38 -12.69 4.78
C CYS A 383 13.02 -11.31 4.62
N LYS A 384 13.72 -11.03 3.51
CA LYS A 384 14.28 -9.71 3.24
C LYS A 384 13.22 -8.62 3.13
N ILE A 385 12.10 -8.91 2.46
CA ILE A 385 10.96 -7.99 2.35
C ILE A 385 10.41 -7.65 3.74
N LEU A 386 10.14 -8.67 4.57
CA LEU A 386 9.52 -8.46 5.87
C LEU A 386 10.49 -7.84 6.88
N ASN A 387 11.75 -8.26 6.88
CA ASN A 387 12.79 -7.65 7.72
C ASN A 387 13.01 -6.18 7.36
N ALA A 388 13.01 -5.82 6.07
CA ALA A 388 13.11 -4.42 5.65
C ALA A 388 11.96 -3.56 6.21
N LEU A 389 10.74 -4.11 6.28
CA LEU A 389 9.58 -3.44 6.89
C LEU A 389 9.68 -3.30 8.40
N LEU A 390 10.22 -4.31 9.09
CA LEU A 390 10.42 -4.30 10.55
C LEU A 390 11.57 -3.39 10.99
N GLN A 391 12.57 -3.20 10.14
CA GLN A 391 13.70 -2.31 10.37
C GLN A 391 13.38 -0.86 9.98
N GLY A 392 12.69 -0.66 8.85
CA GLY A 392 12.43 0.67 8.30
C GLY A 392 11.40 1.49 9.07
N ARG A 393 10.65 0.86 9.97
CA ARG A 393 9.85 1.56 10.97
C ARG A 393 10.58 1.52 12.30
N SER A 394 10.69 2.66 12.99
CA SER A 394 10.98 2.72 14.43
C SER A 394 9.78 2.16 15.22
N SER A 395 9.40 0.92 14.92
CA SER A 395 8.24 0.22 15.45
C SER A 395 8.57 -0.32 16.84
N SER A 396 7.65 -0.13 17.78
CA SER A 396 7.72 -0.78 19.09
C SER A 396 7.79 -2.31 18.95
N GLN A 397 8.25 -3.01 19.99
CA GLN A 397 8.25 -4.48 20.02
C GLN A 397 6.85 -5.06 19.73
N VAL A 398 5.80 -4.41 20.27
CA VAL A 398 4.39 -4.76 20.01
C VAL A 398 4.06 -4.66 18.53
N ASP A 399 4.45 -3.56 17.89
CA ASP A 399 4.16 -3.34 16.47
C ASP A 399 4.84 -4.38 15.59
N ARG A 400 6.08 -4.76 15.90
CA ARG A 400 6.81 -5.81 15.17
C ARG A 400 6.09 -7.15 15.25
N LEU A 401 5.77 -7.60 16.46
CA LEU A 401 5.12 -8.88 16.69
C LEU A 401 3.71 -8.93 16.07
N SER A 402 2.94 -7.84 16.21
CA SER A 402 1.63 -7.73 15.58
C SER A 402 1.69 -7.72 14.05
N LEU A 403 2.71 -7.12 13.43
CA LEU A 403 2.89 -7.18 11.98
C LEU A 403 3.19 -8.61 11.53
N LEU A 404 4.06 -9.32 12.24
CA LEU A 404 4.35 -10.73 11.96
C LEU A 404 3.12 -11.63 12.11
N LEU A 405 2.27 -11.36 13.11
CA LEU A 405 0.98 -12.02 13.29
C LEU A 405 0.02 -11.71 12.13
N ALA A 406 -0.07 -10.43 11.71
CA ALA A 406 -0.89 -10.02 10.58
C ALA A 406 -0.41 -10.66 9.26
N TRP A 407 0.90 -10.90 9.13
CA TRP A 407 1.51 -11.59 8.00
C TRP A 407 1.58 -13.11 8.15
N ASN A 408 1.08 -13.67 9.25
CA ASN A 408 1.10 -15.11 9.53
C ASN A 408 2.50 -15.74 9.44
N ARG A 409 3.52 -15.05 9.96
CA ARG A 409 4.92 -15.50 10.00
C ARG A 409 5.34 -15.95 11.39
N GLU A 410 4.85 -17.13 11.76
CA GLU A 410 5.15 -17.76 13.05
C GLU A 410 6.65 -18.07 13.20
N ASP A 411 7.28 -18.52 12.12
CA ASP A 411 8.70 -18.84 12.03
C ASP A 411 9.60 -17.67 12.46
N MET A 412 9.30 -16.46 11.97
CA MET A 412 10.04 -15.26 12.34
C MET A 412 9.80 -14.84 13.79
N VAL A 413 8.58 -15.02 14.32
CA VAL A 413 8.31 -14.74 15.74
C VAL A 413 9.07 -15.71 16.62
N ARG A 414 9.08 -17.00 16.27
CA ARG A 414 9.79 -18.03 17.03
C ARG A 414 11.26 -17.68 17.14
N GLU A 415 11.90 -17.36 16.02
CA GLU A 415 13.30 -16.96 16.01
C GLU A 415 13.57 -15.72 16.87
N ILE A 416 12.71 -14.72 16.79
CA ILE A 416 12.83 -13.49 17.59
C ILE A 416 12.73 -13.80 19.10
N LEU A 417 11.84 -14.70 19.51
CA LEU A 417 11.68 -15.11 20.90
C LEU A 417 12.84 -16.01 21.38
N GLU A 418 13.29 -16.96 20.55
CA GLU A 418 14.38 -17.89 20.84
C GLU A 418 15.75 -17.21 20.91
N ARG A 419 16.01 -16.18 20.09
CA ARG A 419 17.24 -15.38 20.13
C ARG A 419 17.45 -14.67 21.49
N GLY A 420 16.42 -14.61 22.33
CA GLY A 420 16.47 -14.07 23.68
C GLY A 420 16.41 -12.54 23.69
N GLY A 421 15.52 -12.01 24.54
CA GLY A 421 15.36 -10.58 24.78
C GLY A 421 14.44 -10.34 25.98
N GLU A 422 14.65 -9.26 26.71
CA GLU A 422 13.67 -8.81 27.71
C GLU A 422 12.47 -8.22 26.96
N TRP A 423 11.36 -8.95 26.98
CA TRP A 423 10.09 -8.51 26.42
C TRP A 423 9.25 -7.92 27.53
N GLU A 424 8.62 -6.78 27.26
CA GLU A 424 7.63 -6.25 28.19
C GLU A 424 6.43 -7.21 28.24
N GLU A 425 6.01 -7.64 29.43
CA GLU A 425 4.86 -8.55 29.60
C GLU A 425 3.60 -7.98 28.91
N SER A 426 3.42 -6.66 28.97
CA SER A 426 2.33 -5.94 28.31
C SER A 426 2.34 -6.13 26.77
N ALA A 427 3.52 -6.29 26.17
CA ALA A 427 3.68 -6.48 24.74
C ALA A 427 3.27 -7.90 24.32
N LEU A 428 3.72 -8.91 25.06
CA LEU A 428 3.36 -10.29 24.80
C LEU A 428 1.85 -10.52 25.03
N ASP A 429 1.29 -9.91 26.07
CA ASP A 429 -0.14 -9.92 26.33
C ASP A 429 -0.95 -9.32 25.17
N SER A 430 -0.54 -8.15 24.65
CA SER A 430 -1.23 -7.54 23.52
C SER A 430 -1.22 -8.42 22.28
N VAL A 431 -0.11 -9.13 22.04
CA VAL A 431 0.02 -10.04 20.88
C VAL A 431 -0.77 -11.33 21.10
N MET A 432 -0.79 -11.86 22.33
CA MET A 432 -1.63 -12.99 22.72
C MET A 432 -3.10 -12.69 22.48
N MET A 433 -3.57 -11.51 22.90
CA MET A 433 -4.95 -11.06 22.66
C MET A 433 -5.28 -11.06 21.17
N GLN A 434 -4.38 -10.53 20.33
CA GLN A 434 -4.57 -10.55 18.87
C GLN A 434 -4.57 -11.95 18.29
N ALA A 435 -3.70 -12.85 18.78
CA ALA A 435 -3.62 -14.22 18.31
C ALA A 435 -4.93 -14.97 18.59
N LEU A 436 -5.51 -14.78 19.78
CA LEU A 436 -6.81 -15.33 20.16
C LEU A 436 -7.95 -14.75 19.32
N MET A 437 -7.98 -13.42 19.14
CA MET A 437 -9.03 -12.75 18.36
C MET A 437 -9.04 -13.15 16.87
N HIS A 438 -7.88 -13.52 16.32
CA HIS A 438 -7.70 -13.86 14.90
C HIS A 438 -7.51 -15.36 14.64
N ASP A 439 -7.81 -16.21 15.63
CA ASP A 439 -7.73 -17.69 15.52
C ASP A 439 -6.34 -18.18 15.06
N LYS A 440 -5.28 -17.62 15.64
CA LYS A 440 -3.87 -17.94 15.33
C LYS A 440 -3.31 -18.95 16.32
N VAL A 441 -3.76 -20.20 16.21
CA VAL A 441 -3.45 -21.29 17.16
C VAL A 441 -1.94 -21.49 17.33
N ASP A 442 -1.16 -21.49 16.24
CA ASP A 442 0.28 -21.72 16.31
C ASP A 442 1.01 -20.60 17.09
N PHE A 443 0.58 -19.35 16.91
CA PHE A 443 1.09 -18.21 17.68
C PHE A 443 0.73 -18.30 19.16
N VAL A 444 -0.48 -18.74 19.48
CA VAL A 444 -0.90 -18.96 20.88
C VAL A 444 0.02 -20.00 21.53
N HIS A 445 0.24 -21.13 20.86
CA HIS A 445 1.15 -22.17 21.37
C HIS A 445 2.58 -21.64 21.59
N LEU A 446 3.09 -20.86 20.63
CA LEU A 446 4.40 -20.24 20.71
C LEU A 446 4.52 -19.28 21.91
N LEU A 447 3.54 -18.39 22.11
CA LEU A 447 3.55 -17.41 23.20
C LEU A 447 3.40 -18.07 24.58
N LEU A 448 2.60 -19.14 24.69
CA LEU A 448 2.49 -19.92 25.92
C LEU A 448 3.82 -20.58 26.30
N THR A 449 4.58 -21.06 25.30
CA THR A 449 5.89 -21.70 25.52
C THR A 449 6.97 -20.69 25.89
N ASN A 450 6.84 -19.42 25.48
CA ASN A 450 7.86 -18.38 25.60
C ASN A 450 7.52 -17.29 26.64
N GLY A 451 6.64 -17.58 27.61
CA GLY A 451 6.53 -16.77 28.83
C GLY A 451 5.26 -15.94 28.99
N VAL A 452 4.14 -16.29 28.33
CA VAL A 452 2.82 -15.71 28.67
C VAL A 452 2.08 -16.64 29.66
N PRO A 453 2.08 -16.33 30.97
CA PRO A 453 1.29 -17.07 31.96
C PRO A 453 -0.21 -16.77 31.81
N MET A 454 -1.01 -17.79 31.47
CA MET A 454 -2.46 -17.61 31.22
C MET A 454 -3.25 -17.12 32.43
N ASP A 455 -2.80 -17.43 33.65
CA ASP A 455 -3.41 -16.99 34.89
C ASP A 455 -3.23 -15.50 35.16
N ALA A 456 -2.09 -14.91 34.77
CA ALA A 456 -1.89 -13.46 34.83
C ALA A 456 -2.49 -12.75 33.60
N PHE A 457 -2.42 -13.36 32.42
CA PHE A 457 -2.92 -12.79 31.18
C PHE A 457 -4.45 -12.64 31.19
N LEU A 458 -5.21 -13.64 31.62
CA LEU A 458 -6.66 -13.68 31.43
C LEU A 458 -7.42 -12.91 32.52
N THR A 459 -7.50 -11.59 32.37
CA THR A 459 -8.32 -10.71 33.23
C THR A 459 -9.80 -10.74 32.84
N PRO A 460 -10.73 -10.36 33.74
CA PRO A 460 -12.16 -10.24 33.40
C PRO A 460 -12.42 -9.32 32.20
N GLU A 461 -11.69 -8.20 32.11
CA GLU A 461 -11.81 -7.23 31.02
C GLU A 461 -11.41 -7.84 29.67
N ARG A 462 -10.26 -8.52 29.61
CA ARG A 462 -9.81 -9.22 28.40
C ARG A 462 -10.76 -10.35 28.00
N LEU A 463 -11.31 -11.07 28.98
CA LEU A 463 -12.28 -12.13 28.72
C LEU A 463 -13.59 -11.59 28.14
N GLU A 464 -14.10 -10.47 28.65
CA GLU A 464 -15.26 -9.79 28.03
C GLU A 464 -14.95 -9.34 26.61
N GLU A 465 -13.77 -8.78 26.37
CA GLU A 465 -13.35 -8.39 25.02
C GLU A 465 -13.30 -9.61 24.07
N LEU A 466 -12.78 -10.75 24.52
CA LEU A 466 -12.76 -12.00 23.74
C LEU A 466 -14.16 -12.53 23.43
N TYR A 467 -15.12 -12.47 24.36
CA TYR A 467 -16.50 -12.91 24.09
C TYR A 467 -17.21 -12.03 23.05
N ASN A 468 -16.86 -10.73 23.02
CA ASN A 468 -17.50 -9.73 22.18
C ASN A 468 -16.79 -9.48 20.85
N THR A 469 -15.68 -10.17 20.57
CA THR A 469 -14.98 -10.03 19.29
C THR A 469 -15.80 -10.59 18.12
N ASP A 470 -15.72 -9.91 16.98
CA ASP A 470 -16.26 -10.32 15.69
C ASP A 470 -15.16 -10.79 14.72
N LYS A 471 -13.89 -10.73 15.14
CA LYS A 471 -12.70 -10.96 14.29
C LYS A 471 -12.31 -12.43 14.12
N GLY A 472 -12.99 -13.33 14.82
CA GLY A 472 -12.76 -14.77 14.84
C GLY A 472 -13.76 -15.57 13.98
N PRO A 473 -13.88 -16.90 14.20
CA PRO A 473 -14.89 -17.71 13.53
C PRO A 473 -16.31 -17.18 13.81
N PRO A 474 -17.30 -17.48 12.94
CA PRO A 474 -18.64 -16.94 13.04
C PRO A 474 -19.23 -17.15 14.44
N ASN A 475 -19.42 -16.04 15.15
CA ASN A 475 -19.82 -16.03 16.55
C ASN A 475 -21.35 -16.14 16.67
N THR A 476 -21.84 -17.27 17.18
CA THR A 476 -23.27 -17.52 17.44
C THR A 476 -23.77 -16.91 18.74
N LEU A 477 -22.89 -16.33 19.57
CA LEU A 477 -23.23 -15.73 20.86
C LEU A 477 -24.35 -14.70 20.71
N ASN A 478 -24.27 -13.81 19.70
CA ASN A 478 -25.31 -12.81 19.47
C ASN A 478 -26.69 -13.42 19.25
N ALA A 479 -26.77 -14.48 18.42
CA ALA A 479 -28.04 -15.17 18.18
C ALA A 479 -28.55 -15.86 19.45
N LEU A 480 -27.67 -16.54 20.18
CA LEU A 480 -28.02 -17.22 21.43
C LEU A 480 -28.46 -16.25 22.53
N MET A 481 -27.83 -15.08 22.62
CA MET A 481 -28.15 -14.05 23.58
C MET A 481 -29.52 -13.40 23.29
N GLN A 482 -29.86 -13.18 22.01
CA GLN A 482 -31.19 -12.68 21.63
C GLN A 482 -32.30 -13.65 22.07
N ASP A 483 -32.12 -14.95 21.85
CA ASP A 483 -33.09 -15.98 22.25
C ASP A 483 -33.24 -16.08 23.78
N VAL A 484 -32.13 -15.92 24.50
CA VAL A 484 -32.08 -16.07 25.95
C VAL A 484 -32.55 -14.83 26.70
N MET A 485 -32.20 -13.64 26.24
CA MET A 485 -32.45 -12.41 26.98
C MET A 485 -33.85 -11.84 26.75
N LYS A 486 -34.54 -12.19 25.64
CA LYS A 486 -35.90 -11.71 25.30
C LYS A 486 -36.08 -10.18 25.31
N ASP A 487 -34.99 -9.43 25.44
CA ASP A 487 -34.98 -7.98 25.33
C ASP A 487 -34.84 -7.65 23.86
N GLY A 488 -35.85 -7.01 23.26
CA GLY A 488 -35.85 -6.58 21.85
C GLY A 488 -34.82 -5.49 21.52
N ILE A 489 -33.73 -5.39 22.29
CA ILE A 489 -32.66 -4.43 22.16
C ILE A 489 -31.45 -5.15 21.57
N ASN A 490 -31.10 -4.78 20.34
CA ASN A 490 -29.90 -5.28 19.67
C ASN A 490 -28.64 -4.68 20.34
N ARG A 491 -28.15 -5.33 21.40
CA ARG A 491 -26.94 -4.89 22.13
C ARG A 491 -25.70 -5.30 21.35
N LYS A 492 -24.70 -4.41 21.34
CA LYS A 492 -23.42 -4.62 20.63
C LYS A 492 -22.37 -5.36 21.47
N SER A 493 -22.55 -5.47 22.78
CA SER A 493 -21.61 -6.11 23.70
C SER A 493 -22.32 -6.68 24.93
N TYR A 494 -21.77 -7.74 25.51
CA TYR A 494 -22.28 -8.45 26.68
C TYR A 494 -21.23 -8.58 27.78
N SER A 495 -21.67 -8.52 29.03
CA SER A 495 -20.83 -8.66 30.23
C SER A 495 -20.71 -10.12 30.70
N LEU A 496 -19.72 -10.44 31.53
CA LEU A 496 -19.54 -11.80 32.07
C LEU A 496 -20.78 -12.33 32.83
N PRO A 497 -21.49 -11.55 33.67
CA PRO A 497 -22.67 -12.06 34.36
C PRO A 497 -23.81 -12.45 33.41
N GLU A 498 -23.94 -11.72 32.30
CA GLU A 498 -24.91 -11.97 31.23
C GLU A 498 -24.55 -13.24 30.46
N ILE A 499 -23.28 -13.40 30.09
CA ILE A 499 -22.75 -14.64 29.50
C ILE A 499 -22.93 -15.82 30.45
N GLY A 500 -22.74 -15.60 31.76
CA GLY A 500 -23.00 -16.59 32.79
C GLY A 500 -24.45 -17.06 32.82
N GLN A 501 -25.42 -16.16 32.62
CA GLN A 501 -26.83 -16.52 32.52
C GLN A 501 -27.13 -17.36 31.27
N LEU A 502 -26.49 -17.05 30.14
CA LEU A 502 -26.59 -17.88 28.93
C LEU A 502 -26.07 -19.31 29.20
N ILE A 503 -24.89 -19.44 29.81
CA ILE A 503 -24.32 -20.75 30.16
C ILE A 503 -25.23 -21.53 31.10
N GLU A 504 -25.81 -20.89 32.13
CA GLU A 504 -26.78 -21.53 33.04
C GLU A 504 -28.00 -22.07 32.30
N LYS A 505 -28.54 -21.33 31.33
CA LYS A 505 -29.67 -21.82 30.52
C LYS A 505 -29.29 -22.97 29.60
N LEU A 506 -28.11 -22.92 28.98
CA LEU A 506 -27.62 -23.98 28.10
C LEU A 506 -27.32 -25.28 28.86
N MET A 507 -26.79 -25.17 30.08
CA MET A 507 -26.44 -26.31 30.95
C MET A 507 -27.65 -26.84 31.76
N GLY A 508 -28.68 -26.02 31.97
CA GLY A 508 -29.91 -26.38 32.68
C GLY A 508 -29.92 -26.03 34.18
N GLY A 509 -31.08 -26.21 34.82
CA GLY A 509 -31.42 -25.61 36.13
C GLY A 509 -30.59 -26.06 37.35
N GLY A 510 -29.73 -27.07 37.21
CA GLY A 510 -28.82 -27.52 38.27
C GLY A 510 -27.45 -26.83 38.26
N TYR A 511 -27.08 -26.16 37.15
CA TYR A 511 -25.78 -25.52 37.00
C TYR A 511 -25.83 -24.04 37.42
N ARG A 512 -24.78 -23.58 38.12
CA ARG A 512 -24.57 -22.16 38.45
C ARG A 512 -23.21 -21.70 37.95
N SER A 513 -23.22 -20.72 37.06
CA SER A 513 -22.01 -20.19 36.43
C SER A 513 -21.12 -19.52 37.45
N THR A 514 -19.80 -19.68 37.28
CA THR A 514 -18.78 -18.98 38.06
C THR A 514 -18.83 -17.46 37.84
N TYR A 515 -19.26 -17.00 36.67
CA TYR A 515 -19.39 -15.58 36.34
C TYR A 515 -20.47 -14.84 37.15
N ARG A 516 -21.42 -15.58 37.75
CA ARG A 516 -22.47 -15.00 38.61
C ARG A 516 -22.17 -15.17 40.11
N ARG A 517 -21.03 -15.76 40.49
CA ARG A 517 -20.61 -15.88 41.90
C ARG A 517 -19.94 -14.57 42.35
N LYS A 518 -20.26 -14.11 43.57
CA LYS A 518 -19.65 -12.91 44.18
C LYS A 518 -18.13 -13.09 44.25
N GLY A 519 -17.40 -12.33 43.43
CA GLY A 519 -15.93 -12.39 43.32
C GLY A 519 -15.37 -11.91 41.97
N ILE A 520 -16.13 -12.07 40.87
CA ILE A 520 -15.74 -11.60 39.51
C ILE A 520 -16.42 -10.27 39.15
N SER A 521 -17.38 -9.83 39.96
CA SER A 521 -18.11 -8.57 39.78
C SER A 521 -17.23 -7.35 40.10
N ILE A 522 -16.65 -6.73 39.07
CA ILE A 522 -16.22 -5.33 39.14
C ILE A 522 -17.48 -4.46 39.37
N PRO A 523 -17.46 -3.43 40.24
CA PRO A 523 -18.66 -2.66 40.58
C PRO A 523 -19.24 -1.95 39.36
N LEU A 524 -20.47 -2.31 39.01
CA LEU A 524 -21.31 -1.77 37.93
C LEU A 524 -21.68 -0.27 38.06
N GLN A 525 -21.02 0.50 38.92
CA GLN A 525 -21.39 1.90 39.20
C GLN A 525 -20.52 2.96 38.50
N ALA A 526 -19.50 2.60 37.71
CA ALA A 526 -18.61 3.59 37.08
C ALA A 526 -18.81 3.83 35.56
N MET A 527 -19.71 3.12 34.87
CA MET A 527 -19.88 3.26 33.41
C MET A 527 -21.14 3.99 32.94
N HIS A 528 -22.03 4.44 33.83
CA HIS A 528 -23.26 5.15 33.43
C HIS A 528 -23.15 6.68 33.38
N GLU A 529 -21.98 7.26 33.71
CA GLU A 529 -21.73 8.70 33.57
C GLU A 529 -20.53 8.94 32.65
N ARG A 530 -20.69 8.71 31.34
CA ARG A 530 -19.88 9.33 30.28
C ARG A 530 -20.49 9.02 28.92
N LEU A 531 -21.62 9.69 28.65
CA LEU A 531 -22.00 10.02 27.27
C LEU A 531 -22.19 11.54 27.21
N PRO A 532 -21.44 12.26 26.36
CA PRO A 532 -21.60 13.70 26.20
C PRO A 532 -22.92 13.97 25.49
N LYS A 533 -23.82 14.69 26.15
CA LYS A 533 -24.84 15.47 25.47
C LYS A 533 -24.22 16.80 25.05
N GLU A 534 -24.74 17.31 23.93
CA GLU A 534 -24.57 18.67 23.40
C GLU A 534 -23.46 18.88 22.36
N ILE A 535 -23.84 18.70 21.09
CA ILE A 535 -23.63 19.76 20.08
C ILE A 535 -24.92 19.94 19.30
N SER A 536 -25.71 20.96 19.64
CA SER A 536 -26.58 21.67 18.70
C SER A 536 -27.07 22.99 19.32
N GLY A 537 -26.78 24.12 18.66
CA GLY A 537 -27.61 25.32 18.76
C GLY A 537 -27.05 26.52 19.52
N TYR A 538 -26.23 27.32 18.83
CA TYR A 538 -26.20 28.79 18.79
C TYR A 538 -26.92 29.65 19.88
N VAL A 539 -26.15 30.64 20.40
CA VAL A 539 -26.49 32.09 20.52
C VAL A 539 -27.24 32.59 21.77
N LEU A 540 -26.52 33.34 22.65
CA LEU A 540 -26.74 34.77 23.01
C LEU A 540 -26.07 35.17 24.36
N LEU A 541 -25.12 36.12 24.28
CA LEU A 541 -25.06 37.40 25.01
C LEU A 541 -25.22 37.49 26.56
N ARG A 542 -24.16 38.06 27.17
CA ARG A 542 -24.05 39.05 28.30
C ARG A 542 -23.24 38.51 29.49
N ARG A 543 -21.99 38.97 29.73
CA ARG A 543 -21.48 40.22 30.34
C ARG A 543 -21.90 40.50 31.80
N SER A 544 -20.88 40.81 32.61
CA SER A 544 -20.82 41.39 33.99
C SER A 544 -21.05 40.38 35.13
N TRP A 545 -20.25 40.24 36.20
CA TRP A 545 -19.49 41.15 37.08
C TRP A 545 -18.29 40.39 37.72
N GLN A 546 -17.04 40.87 37.73
CA GLN A 546 -16.33 41.76 38.69
C GLN A 546 -16.09 41.23 40.14
N ALA A 547 -14.86 41.50 40.61
CA ALA A 547 -14.27 41.41 41.97
C ALA A 547 -13.72 40.02 42.41
N GLU A 548 -12.55 39.87 43.05
CA GLU A 548 -11.51 40.79 43.53
C GLU A 548 -10.27 39.94 43.90
N ILE A 549 -9.07 40.51 43.70
CA ILE A 549 -7.77 40.02 44.19
C ILE A 549 -7.45 40.82 45.47
N PRO A 550 -6.67 40.25 46.41
CA PRO A 550 -5.62 41.06 47.00
C PRO A 550 -4.24 40.40 46.93
N ALA A 551 -3.26 41.27 46.68
CA ALA A 551 -1.85 41.00 46.49
C ALA A 551 -1.07 40.85 47.82
N SER A 552 0.14 40.31 47.68
CA SER A 552 1.23 40.19 48.67
C SER A 552 1.72 41.55 49.21
N PRO A 553 2.64 41.60 50.22
CA PRO A 553 4.06 41.73 49.85
C PRO A 553 5.14 41.26 50.89
N GLY A 554 6.38 41.09 50.40
CA GLY A 554 7.67 41.27 51.12
C GLY A 554 8.22 40.08 51.91
N ASP A 555 9.52 39.82 52.05
CA ASP A 555 10.73 40.50 51.56
C ASP A 555 11.96 39.56 51.80
N ARG A 556 12.89 39.53 50.82
CA ARG A 556 14.38 39.52 50.92
C ARG A 556 15.27 38.42 51.58
N HIS A 557 16.34 38.13 50.80
CA HIS A 557 17.76 37.85 51.15
C HIS A 557 18.11 36.48 51.79
N LEU A 558 19.26 35.78 51.57
CA LEU A 558 20.52 35.94 50.82
C LEU A 558 21.29 34.57 50.91
N HIS A 559 22.27 34.36 50.02
CA HIS A 559 23.44 33.44 50.11
C HIS A 559 23.31 31.90 49.93
N GLY A 560 23.94 31.41 48.84
CA GLY A 560 25.21 30.66 48.94
C GLY A 560 25.17 29.11 48.99
N PRO A 561 26.23 28.42 48.50
CA PRO A 561 26.12 27.17 47.73
C PRO A 561 26.67 25.92 48.44
N ALA A 562 26.33 24.71 47.95
CA ALA A 562 27.23 23.56 47.74
C ALA A 562 26.50 22.19 47.71
N GLY A 563 26.77 21.41 46.66
CA GLY A 563 27.32 20.04 46.73
C GLY A 563 26.50 18.86 47.31
N ARG A 564 26.33 17.83 46.45
CA ARG A 564 26.38 16.35 46.68
C ARG A 564 25.24 15.68 45.89
N LEU A 565 25.48 14.93 44.80
CA LEU A 565 26.08 13.60 44.72
C LEU A 565 25.49 12.64 45.76
N LEU A 566 24.65 11.70 45.31
CA LEU A 566 24.71 10.28 45.69
C LEU A 566 23.61 9.48 44.94
N LEU A 567 24.11 8.47 44.24
CA LEU A 567 23.54 7.16 43.88
C LEU A 567 22.35 7.10 42.93
#